data_AF-A0A420XUN7-F1
#
_entry.id   AF-A0A420XUN7-F1
#
_cell.length_a   1.000
_cell.length_b   1.000
_cell.length_c   1.000
_cell.angle_alpha   90.00
_cell.angle_beta   90.00
_cell.angle_gamma   90.00
#
_symmetry.space_group_name_H-M   'P 1'
#
loop_
_entity.id
_entity.type
_entity.pdbx_description
1 polymer ?
#
loop_
_entity_poly.entity_id
_entity_poly.type
_entity_poly.pdbx_seq_one_letter_code
_entity_poly.pdbx_strand_id
1 'polypeptide(L)'
;MSNWLTTARGNLVNLEQCVSIYVEQVPSDGAWGLRAEVVAGPANTVLGLGRFADEASARLALDAVRKRVAGLTSAHLDLRDEPSNW
;
A
#
# COMPACT_ATOMS: atom_id res chain seq x y z
N MET A 1 -11.25 11.70 8.16
CA MET A 1 -11.79 10.38 7.78
C MET A 1 -10.61 9.53 7.41
N SER A 2 -10.58 8.26 7.84
CA SER A 2 -9.47 7.36 7.49
C SER A 2 -9.57 7.01 6.00
N ASN A 3 -8.46 7.09 5.28
CA ASN A 3 -8.38 6.71 3.87
C ASN A 3 -8.45 5.17 3.69
N TRP A 4 -8.37 4.44 4.80
CA TRP A 4 -8.44 2.99 4.86
C TRP A 4 -9.86 2.49 5.13
N LEU A 5 -10.28 1.48 4.36
CA LEU A 5 -11.41 0.61 4.73
C LEU A 5 -10.95 -0.56 5.60
N THR A 6 -9.80 -1.15 5.27
CA THR A 6 -9.13 -2.18 6.07
C THR A 6 -7.62 -2.09 5.87
N THR A 7 -6.79 -2.23 6.91
CA THR A 7 -5.33 -2.27 6.75
C THR A 7 -4.76 -3.63 7.11
N ALA A 8 -3.70 -4.05 6.42
CA ALA A 8 -2.89 -5.15 6.92
C ALA A 8 -2.10 -4.64 8.15
N ARG A 9 -2.07 -5.42 9.23
CA ARG A 9 -1.33 -5.03 10.43
C ARG A 9 0.15 -5.34 10.22
N GLY A 10 1.01 -4.33 10.27
CA GLY A 10 2.46 -4.51 10.27
C GLY A 10 3.23 -3.34 9.68
N ASN A 11 4.56 -3.49 9.65
CA ASN A 11 5.44 -2.58 8.93
C ASN A 11 5.75 -3.17 7.55
N LEU A 12 5.86 -2.30 6.54
CA LEU A 12 6.44 -2.70 5.25
C LEU A 12 7.96 -2.84 5.39
N VAL A 13 8.40 -4.03 5.76
CA VAL A 13 9.83 -4.37 5.83
C VAL A 13 10.34 -4.80 4.45
N ASN A 14 11.59 -4.47 4.14
CA ASN A 14 12.31 -4.91 2.92
C ASN A 14 11.75 -4.37 1.59
N LEU A 15 11.24 -3.13 1.56
CA LEU A 15 10.80 -2.46 0.33
C LEU A 15 11.91 -2.30 -0.73
N GLU A 16 13.17 -2.35 -0.34
CA GLU A 16 14.32 -2.33 -1.27
C GLU A 16 14.30 -3.49 -2.28
N GLN A 17 13.54 -4.56 -1.98
CA GLN A 17 13.35 -5.72 -2.85
C GLN A 17 11.98 -5.72 -3.54
N CYS A 18 11.29 -4.58 -3.59
CA CYS A 18 10.01 -4.47 -4.25
C CYS A 18 10.15 -4.67 -5.77
N VAL A 19 9.40 -5.63 -6.32
CA VAL A 19 9.40 -6.02 -7.73
C VAL A 19 8.24 -5.38 -8.49
N SER A 20 7.07 -5.28 -7.85
CA SER A 20 5.86 -4.74 -8.49
C SER A 20 4.92 -4.12 -7.46
N ILE A 21 4.16 -3.12 -7.91
CA ILE A 21 3.19 -2.38 -7.11
C ILE A 21 1.96 -2.11 -7.99
N TYR A 22 0.78 -2.53 -7.56
CA TYR A 22 -0.45 -2.34 -8.32
C TYR A 22 -1.66 -2.07 -7.42
N VAL A 23 -2.69 -1.44 -8.00
CA VAL A 23 -4.03 -1.32 -7.44
C VAL A 23 -4.95 -2.24 -8.23
N GLU A 24 -5.73 -3.06 -7.53
CA GLU A 24 -6.83 -3.82 -8.12
C GLU A 24 -8.17 -3.36 -7.55
N GLN A 25 -9.21 -3.35 -8.39
CA GLN A 25 -10.58 -3.26 -7.91
C GLN A 25 -11.01 -4.64 -7.41
N VAL A 26 -11.24 -4.77 -6.10
CA VAL A 26 -11.76 -6.00 -5.53
C VAL A 26 -13.29 -5.95 -5.59
N PRO A 27 -13.95 -6.96 -6.17
CA PRO A 27 -15.39 -7.08 -6.08
C PRO A 27 -15.78 -7.27 -4.61
N SER A 28 -16.57 -6.36 -4.04
CA SER A 28 -17.20 -6.56 -2.73
C SER A 28 -18.56 -5.90 -2.69
N ASP A 29 -19.46 -6.41 -1.83
CA ASP A 29 -20.84 -5.94 -1.60
C ASP A 29 -20.97 -4.49 -1.02
N GLY A 30 -19.96 -3.64 -1.18
CA GLY A 30 -19.88 -2.29 -0.62
C GLY A 30 -19.33 -1.27 -1.60
N ALA A 31 -19.50 0.02 -1.28
CA ALA A 31 -19.40 1.13 -2.23
C ALA A 31 -18.07 1.17 -3.04
N TRP A 32 -16.92 0.82 -2.45
CA TRP A 32 -15.64 0.70 -3.16
C TRP A 32 -14.68 -0.19 -2.36
N GLY A 33 -13.80 -0.94 -3.04
CA GLY A 33 -12.86 -1.87 -2.40
C GLY A 33 -11.57 -1.99 -3.20
N LEU A 34 -10.88 -0.87 -3.42
CA LEU A 34 -9.57 -0.90 -4.09
C LEU A 34 -8.55 -1.52 -3.16
N ARG A 35 -7.79 -2.50 -3.63
CA ARG A 35 -6.70 -3.12 -2.87
C ARG A 35 -5.39 -2.71 -3.49
N ALA A 36 -4.46 -2.27 -2.65
CA ALA A 36 -3.11 -1.97 -3.07
C ALA A 36 -2.17 -3.06 -2.56
N GLU A 37 -1.32 -3.56 -3.45
CA GLU A 37 -0.41 -4.66 -3.16
C GLU A 37 1.02 -4.33 -3.59
N VAL A 38 1.96 -4.88 -2.84
CA VAL A 38 3.40 -4.78 -3.09
C VAL A 38 3.96 -6.18 -3.18
N VAL A 39 4.66 -6.50 -4.27
CA VAL A 39 5.36 -7.77 -4.43
C VAL A 39 6.80 -7.57 -3.99
N ALA A 40 7.24 -8.23 -2.92
CA ALA A 40 8.58 -8.10 -2.37
C ALA A 40 9.42 -9.38 -2.53
N GLY A 41 10.70 -9.19 -2.84
CA GLY A 41 11.74 -10.21 -2.74
C GLY A 41 11.85 -11.18 -3.92
N PRO A 42 12.90 -12.04 -3.92
CA PRO A 42 13.11 -13.08 -4.93
C PRO A 42 12.04 -14.18 -4.94
N ALA A 43 11.26 -14.30 -3.86
CA ALA A 43 10.15 -15.24 -3.73
C ALA A 43 8.79 -14.65 -4.15
N ASN A 44 8.75 -13.40 -4.64
CA ASN A 44 7.52 -12.70 -5.04
C ASN A 44 6.42 -12.73 -3.97
N THR A 45 6.79 -12.51 -2.71
CA THR A 45 5.79 -12.50 -1.62
C THR A 45 4.91 -11.27 -1.75
N VAL A 46 3.61 -11.50 -1.88
CA VAL A 46 2.61 -10.41 -1.96
C VAL A 46 2.36 -9.88 -0.55
N LEU A 47 2.73 -8.63 -0.33
CA LEU A 47 2.42 -7.84 0.86
C LEU A 47 1.20 -6.97 0.54
N GLY A 48 0.04 -7.35 1.07
CA GLY A 48 -1.17 -6.54 0.97
C GLY A 48 -1.05 -5.30 1.87
N LEU A 49 -1.29 -4.11 1.33
CA LEU A 49 -1.31 -2.86 2.11
C LEU A 49 -2.63 -2.70 2.86
N GLY A 50 -3.73 -2.89 2.13
CA GLY A 50 -5.07 -2.68 2.65
C GLY A 50 -6.09 -2.47 1.54
N ARG A 51 -7.32 -2.16 1.97
CA ARG A 51 -8.45 -1.75 1.13
C ARG A 51 -8.71 -0.27 1.34
N PHE A 52 -9.04 0.44 0.27
CA PHE A 52 -9.30 1.87 0.25
C PHE A 52 -10.72 2.17 -0.23
N ALA A 53 -11.28 3.26 0.30
CA ALA A 53 -12.63 3.72 -0.04
C ALA A 53 -12.70 4.43 -1.41
N ASP A 54 -11.56 4.85 -1.94
CA ASP A 54 -11.47 5.56 -3.21
C ASP A 54 -10.07 5.37 -3.84
N GLU A 55 -9.97 5.72 -5.13
CA GLU A 55 -8.75 5.52 -5.91
C GLU A 55 -7.64 6.52 -5.59
N ALA A 56 -7.99 7.74 -5.18
CA ALA A 56 -6.99 8.73 -4.82
C ALA A 56 -6.22 8.29 -3.55
N SER A 57 -6.93 7.77 -2.57
CA SER A 57 -6.39 7.18 -1.34
C SER A 57 -5.46 6.00 -1.62
N ALA A 58 -5.87 5.08 -2.51
CA ALA A 58 -5.03 3.95 -2.92
C ALA A 58 -3.76 4.42 -3.64
N ARG A 59 -3.88 5.41 -4.54
CA ARG A 59 -2.74 5.98 -5.28
C ARG A 59 -1.75 6.69 -4.37
N LEU A 60 -2.22 7.45 -3.37
CA LEU A 60 -1.35 8.10 -2.38
C LEU A 60 -0.48 7.09 -1.64
N ALA A 61 -1.09 6.00 -1.16
CA ALA A 61 -0.35 4.92 -0.49
C ALA A 61 0.71 4.29 -1.41
N LEU A 62 0.37 4.05 -2.67
CA LEU A 62 1.33 3.51 -3.63
C LEU A 62 2.46 4.46 -3.96
N ASP A 63 2.19 5.75 -4.11
CA ASP A 63 3.22 6.74 -4.41
C ASP A 63 4.22 6.88 -3.27
N ALA A 64 3.75 6.81 -2.01
CA ALA A 64 4.62 6.77 -0.85
C ALA A 64 5.52 5.53 -0.86
N VAL A 65 4.97 4.35 -1.15
CA VAL A 65 5.77 3.12 -1.32
C VAL A 65 6.78 3.27 -2.46
N ARG A 66 6.35 3.78 -3.62
CA ARG A 66 7.24 4.00 -4.78
C ARG A 66 8.39 4.94 -4.46
N LYS A 67 8.13 6.04 -3.76
CA LYS A 67 9.17 6.97 -3.30
C LYS A 67 10.15 6.27 -2.37
N ARG A 68 9.67 5.43 -1.45
CA ARG A 68 10.51 4.69 -0.51
C ARG A 68 11.39 3.65 -1.22
N VAL A 69 10.81 2.90 -2.16
CA VAL A 69 11.50 1.90 -3.00
C VAL A 69 12.56 2.57 -3.87
N ALA A 70 12.25 3.73 -4.46
CA ALA A 70 13.18 4.50 -5.29
C ALA A 70 14.27 5.24 -4.46
N GLY A 71 14.27 5.11 -3.13
CA GLY A 71 15.21 5.81 -2.25
C GLY A 71 15.01 7.33 -2.19
N LEU A 72 13.87 7.83 -2.66
CA LEU A 72 13.52 9.26 -2.65
C LEU A 72 13.05 9.76 -1.28
N THR A 73 12.72 8.83 -0.37
CA THR A 73 12.40 9.11 1.03
C THR A 73 13.00 8.04 1.93
N SER A 74 13.38 8.43 3.15
CA SER A 74 13.75 7.52 4.23
C SER A 74 12.64 7.36 5.27
N ALA A 75 11.45 7.90 4.99
CA ALA A 75 10.29 7.76 5.85
C ALA A 75 9.98 6.29 6.13
N HIS A 76 9.59 6.01 7.37
CA HIS A 76 9.15 4.69 7.78
C HIS A 76 7.68 4.53 7.40
N LEU A 77 7.36 3.51 6.60
CA LEU A 77 5.99 3.25 6.15
C LEU A 77 5.32 2.25 7.11
N ASP A 78 4.54 2.80 8.03
CA ASP A 78 3.74 2.04 8.99
C ASP A 78 2.30 1.91 8.49
N LEU A 79 1.81 0.68 8.31
CA LEU A 79 0.44 0.41 7.84
C LEU A 79 -0.65 0.80 8.87
N ARG A 80 -0.24 1.21 10.07
CA ARG A 80 -1.11 1.82 11.08
C ARG A 80 -1.33 3.31 10.85
N ASP A 81 -0.45 3.96 10.09
CA ASP A 81 -0.55 5.38 9.78
C ASP A 81 -1.41 5.60 8.53
N GLU A 82 -2.03 6.78 8.45
CA GLU A 82 -2.72 7.20 7.23
C GLU A 82 -1.71 7.39 6.09
N PRO A 83 -2.04 7.03 4.83
CA PRO A 83 -1.10 7.17 3.71
C PRO A 83 -0.69 8.62 3.45
N SER A 84 -1.49 9.59 3.92
CA SER A 84 -1.16 11.01 3.86
C SER A 84 0.01 11.41 4.77
N ASN A 85 0.37 10.55 5.73
CA ASN A 85 1.42 10.80 6.72
C ASN A 85 2.73 10.07 6.38
N TRP A 86 2.77 9.39 5.22
CA TRP A 86 3.89 8.60 4.72
C TRP A 86 4.87 9.38 3.84
#